data_AF-A0A1X6MV42-F1
#
_entry.id   AF-A0A1X6MV42-F1
#
_cell.length_a   1.000
_cell.length_b   1.000
_cell.length_c   1.000
_cell.angle_alpha   90.00
_cell.angle_beta   90.00
_cell.angle_gamma   90.00
#
_symmetry.space_group_name_H-M   'P 1'
#
loop_
_entity.id
_entity.type
_entity.pdbx_description
1 polymer ?
#
loop_
_entity_poly.entity_id
_entity_poly.type
_entity_poly.pdbx_seq_one_letter_code
_entity_poly.pdbx_strand_id
1 'polypeptide(L)'
;MAASVVLLPPTTPRTYHRIVSPTLRIPTDPLQPIPVGLLACQRDPLLRELATTVVSCTVSQQSAVPSNGRKSKKDKAQPPPSEPLLEVILHDTIIFPEGGGQPSDIGILTSEDGELWNVIEVKRHGGHAVHYVRARDANAESALRVFTPGSRVGVALGEDGVKRRLDHTSMHTSQHLLSAVIETRLNLPTLSWSLTAYPAPSYVEIPRSMTTEEIATIQEEANRLVFEGRAVHVEVEELDREKISEVPKLESGRNVGKGLPSDYTGGVKRTVIIDGIDRSPCCGTHMPTTHNLQLFLLPHTDALSRSNTSSARLYFLSGPRLITYLTSTHTLLAGTATTLSCGAPQVPERVEQVVEERKKATKRVEDLEAELAAVVAKDLLNVVANDLESPEGAFAHRHRVDDSTNALGFLNAISMSYASQAPSDLEPYLIVLSSSPSSQNASSTSVVLIFGADEEKVREVGEGLNSKLSVKGGGKGTRWSGKFTGIWLEGREGVVVNEVLKTARGM
;
A
#
# COMPACT_ATOMS: atom_id res chain seq x y z
N MET A 1 -45.93 12.68 14.03
CA MET A 1 -44.81 12.78 14.98
C MET A 1 -43.58 12.23 14.30
N ALA A 2 -42.74 13.07 13.70
CA ALA A 2 -41.46 12.63 13.16
C ALA A 2 -40.50 12.47 14.34
N ALA A 3 -40.00 11.27 14.58
CA ALA A 3 -38.96 11.05 15.58
C ALA A 3 -37.66 11.66 15.06
N SER A 4 -37.24 12.79 15.65
CA SER A 4 -35.90 13.33 15.42
C SER A 4 -34.91 12.55 16.29
N VAL A 5 -34.00 11.81 15.65
CA VAL A 5 -32.90 11.14 16.35
C VAL A 5 -31.90 12.23 16.77
N VAL A 6 -31.89 12.58 18.06
CA VAL A 6 -30.82 13.38 18.65
C VAL A 6 -29.69 12.42 19.02
N LEU A 7 -28.63 12.40 18.21
CA LEU A 7 -27.42 11.64 18.52
C LEU A 7 -26.63 12.42 19.58
N LEU A 8 -26.71 11.97 20.84
CA LEU A 8 -25.81 12.45 21.88
C LEU A 8 -24.40 11.92 21.61
N PRO A 9 -23.35 12.74 21.76
CA PRO A 9 -21.98 12.27 21.59
C PRO A 9 -21.65 11.22 22.67
N PRO A 10 -20.79 10.24 22.35
CA PRO A 10 -20.34 9.27 23.34
C PRO A 10 -19.56 9.99 24.46
N THR A 11 -19.81 9.59 25.70
CA THR A 11 -19.19 10.19 26.89
C THR A 11 -18.29 9.20 27.60
N THR A 12 -17.13 9.65 28.08
CA THR A 12 -16.27 8.83 28.93
C THR A 12 -16.92 8.64 30.31
N PRO A 13 -17.05 7.40 30.83
CA PRO A 13 -17.56 7.16 32.18
C PRO A 13 -16.68 7.82 33.25
N ARG A 14 -17.29 8.35 34.31
CA ARG A 14 -16.54 8.94 35.44
C ARG A 14 -15.57 7.96 36.12
N THR A 15 -15.82 6.66 35.99
CA THR A 15 -14.99 5.59 36.54
C THR A 15 -13.79 5.22 35.67
N TYR A 16 -13.63 5.85 34.50
CA TYR A 16 -12.55 5.55 33.55
C TYR A 16 -11.18 5.93 34.12
N HIS A 17 -11.01 7.12 34.69
CA HIS A 17 -9.71 7.56 35.22
C HIS A 17 -9.68 7.48 36.75
N ARG A 18 -8.72 6.71 37.29
CA ARG A 18 -8.58 6.45 38.73
C ARG A 18 -7.18 6.79 39.20
N ILE A 19 -7.08 7.67 40.18
CA ILE A 19 -5.82 7.89 40.91
C ILE A 19 -5.82 6.90 42.08
N VAL A 20 -4.91 5.93 42.05
CA VAL A 20 -4.80 4.89 43.08
C VAL A 20 -3.68 5.17 44.09
N SER A 21 -2.92 6.25 43.88
CA SER A 21 -1.96 6.76 44.87
C SER A 21 -2.64 7.75 45.83
N PRO A 22 -2.40 7.63 47.16
CA PRO A 22 -2.98 8.54 48.16
C PRO A 22 -2.38 9.95 48.09
N THR A 23 -1.19 10.11 47.53
CA THR A 23 -0.41 11.37 47.50
C THR A 23 -0.45 12.06 46.14
N LEU A 24 -0.67 11.31 45.05
CA LEU A 24 -0.76 11.88 43.71
C LEU A 24 -1.97 12.81 43.58
N ARG A 25 -1.75 14.02 43.08
CA ARG A 25 -2.80 15.00 42.77
C ARG A 25 -2.56 15.56 41.36
N ILE A 26 -3.63 15.89 40.67
CA ILE A 26 -3.55 16.62 39.41
C ILE A 26 -3.16 18.07 39.76
N PRO A 27 -2.08 18.62 39.18
CA PRO A 27 -1.71 20.02 39.37
C PRO A 27 -2.90 20.94 39.08
N THR A 28 -3.16 21.90 39.96
CA THR A 28 -4.25 22.88 39.82
C THR A 28 -3.76 24.29 39.52
N ASP A 29 -2.45 24.55 39.64
CA ASP A 29 -1.85 25.83 39.28
C ASP A 29 -1.86 25.98 37.75
N PRO A 30 -2.58 26.96 37.18
CA PRO A 30 -2.68 27.14 35.73
C PRO A 30 -1.36 27.55 35.06
N LEU A 31 -0.33 27.90 35.84
CA LEU A 31 1.02 28.17 35.33
C LEU A 31 1.97 26.97 35.44
N GLN A 32 1.48 25.83 35.95
CA GLN A 32 2.23 24.58 36.00
C GLN A 32 1.66 23.59 34.97
N PRO A 33 2.47 23.02 34.06
CA PRO A 33 1.98 22.05 33.09
C PRO A 33 1.68 20.70 33.74
N ILE A 34 0.51 20.13 33.45
CA ILE A 34 0.14 18.76 33.84
C ILE A 34 1.03 17.77 33.09
N PRO A 35 1.65 16.81 33.78
CA PRO A 35 2.55 15.88 33.14
C PRO A 35 1.82 14.87 32.24
N VAL A 36 2.50 14.40 31.21
CA VAL A 36 2.07 13.25 30.40
C VAL A 36 1.83 12.06 31.32
N GLY A 37 0.72 11.37 31.08
CA GLY A 37 0.13 10.35 31.94
C GLY A 37 -1.07 10.86 32.73
N LEU A 38 -1.18 12.18 32.94
CA LEU A 38 -2.29 12.83 33.62
C LEU A 38 -3.07 13.82 32.75
N LEU A 39 -2.73 14.01 31.46
CA LEU A 39 -3.37 15.01 30.58
C LEU A 39 -4.87 14.76 30.39
N ALA A 40 -5.64 15.80 30.08
CA ALA A 40 -7.08 15.71 29.81
C ALA A 40 -7.42 14.63 28.77
N CYS A 41 -6.65 14.53 27.67
CA CYS A 41 -6.84 13.45 26.67
C CYS A 41 -6.64 12.03 27.23
N GLN A 42 -5.88 11.86 28.30
CA GLN A 42 -5.62 10.56 28.95
C GLN A 42 -6.60 10.26 30.09
N ARG A 43 -7.24 11.30 30.66
CA ARG A 43 -8.31 11.21 31.65
C ARG A 43 -9.70 11.07 31.02
N ASP A 44 -9.91 11.73 29.88
CA ASP A 44 -11.13 11.68 29.07
C ASP A 44 -10.75 11.59 27.58
N PRO A 45 -10.65 10.37 27.02
CA PRO A 45 -10.23 10.14 25.64
C PRO A 45 -11.25 10.63 24.60
N LEU A 46 -12.51 10.85 25.01
CA LEU A 46 -13.61 11.29 24.14
C LEU A 46 -13.87 12.81 24.22
N LEU A 47 -13.17 13.53 25.11
CA LEU A 47 -13.26 14.98 25.23
C LEU A 47 -12.76 15.66 23.94
N ARG A 48 -13.60 16.53 23.38
CA ARG A 48 -13.37 17.19 22.07
C ARG A 48 -12.89 18.62 22.18
N GLU A 49 -13.21 19.28 23.29
CA GLU A 49 -12.90 20.68 23.54
C GLU A 49 -12.47 20.88 25.01
N LEU A 50 -11.54 21.81 25.24
CA LEU A 50 -11.03 22.15 26.58
C LEU A 50 -10.61 23.62 26.62
N ALA A 51 -11.05 24.36 27.64
CA ALA A 51 -10.46 25.65 27.98
C ALA A 51 -9.27 25.45 28.93
N THR A 52 -8.14 26.08 28.63
CA THR A 52 -6.87 25.90 29.37
C THR A 52 -6.07 27.21 29.39
N THR A 53 -4.89 27.18 30.00
CA THR A 53 -4.00 28.34 30.14
C THR A 53 -2.65 28.06 29.49
N VAL A 54 -2.06 29.08 28.88
CA VAL A 54 -0.69 29.02 28.36
C VAL A 54 0.31 29.08 29.51
N VAL A 55 1.22 28.12 29.58
CA VAL A 55 2.32 28.07 30.54
C VAL A 55 3.54 28.78 29.96
N SER A 56 3.90 28.47 28.72
CA SER A 56 5.01 29.10 28.01
C SER A 56 4.83 29.02 26.50
N CYS A 57 5.47 29.97 25.79
CA CYS A 57 5.56 29.97 24.35
C CYS A 57 6.94 30.45 23.92
N THR A 58 7.59 29.71 23.03
CA THR A 58 8.91 30.05 22.46
C THR A 58 8.91 29.82 20.96
N VAL A 59 9.80 30.51 20.23
CA VAL A 59 10.02 30.20 18.81
C VAL A 59 10.86 28.93 18.71
N SER A 60 10.40 27.96 17.94
CA SER A 60 11.12 26.70 17.73
C SER A 60 12.42 26.95 16.98
N GLN A 61 13.51 26.38 17.49
CA GLN A 61 14.83 26.45 16.87
C GLN A 61 15.07 25.35 15.81
N GLN A 62 14.09 24.46 15.59
CA GLN A 62 14.24 23.34 14.65
C GLN A 62 13.86 23.75 13.22
N SER A 63 14.80 23.54 12.28
CA SER A 63 14.49 23.53 10.84
C SER A 63 13.53 22.37 10.55
N ALA A 64 12.34 22.68 10.02
CA ALA A 64 11.41 21.80 9.29
C ALA A 64 11.30 20.32 9.72
N VAL A 65 10.13 19.91 10.22
CA VAL A 65 9.80 18.50 10.51
C VAL A 65 9.96 17.62 9.25
N PRO A 66 10.71 16.51 9.29
CA PRO A 66 10.74 15.55 8.19
C PRO A 66 9.39 14.83 8.10
N SER A 67 8.80 14.82 6.91
CA SER A 67 7.62 13.99 6.62
C SER A 67 7.93 12.51 6.88
N ASN A 68 7.02 11.81 7.56
CA ASN A 68 7.11 10.37 7.79
C ASN A 68 6.95 9.60 6.46
N GLY A 69 8.06 9.39 5.77
CA GLY A 69 8.18 8.55 4.59
C GLY A 69 9.55 7.87 4.56
N ARG A 70 9.58 6.56 4.30
CA ARG A 70 10.81 5.75 4.14
C ARG A 70 11.84 6.48 3.28
N LYS A 71 13.10 6.51 3.74
CA LYS A 71 14.26 6.94 2.94
C LYS A 71 14.38 6.11 1.65
N SER A 72 13.85 6.60 0.54
CA SER A 72 14.27 6.22 -0.80
C SER A 72 15.55 6.98 -1.15
N LYS A 73 16.54 6.26 -1.66
CA LYS A 73 17.87 6.78 -1.99
C LYS A 73 17.82 7.52 -3.34
N LYS A 74 17.22 8.71 -3.37
CA LYS A 74 17.39 9.83 -4.34
C LYS A 74 16.22 10.80 -4.17
N ASP A 75 16.32 11.74 -3.25
CA ASP A 75 15.40 12.88 -3.21
C ASP A 75 16.20 14.18 -3.22
N LYS A 76 15.90 15.03 -4.21
CA LYS A 76 16.32 16.43 -4.25
C LYS A 76 15.84 17.10 -2.97
N ALA A 77 16.69 17.91 -2.34
CA ALA A 77 16.34 18.67 -1.15
C ALA A 77 15.00 19.40 -1.34
N GLN A 78 14.02 19.09 -0.49
CA GLN A 78 12.80 19.88 -0.39
C GLN A 78 13.16 21.31 0.04
N PRO A 79 12.51 22.36 -0.50
CA PRO A 79 12.74 23.72 -0.07
C PRO A 79 12.38 23.89 1.42
N PRO A 80 13.08 24.77 2.16
CA PRO A 80 12.77 25.00 3.58
C PRO A 80 11.34 25.57 3.73
N PRO A 81 10.60 25.21 4.79
CA PRO A 81 9.28 25.77 5.07
C PRO A 81 9.40 27.27 5.30
N SER A 82 8.46 28.02 4.74
CA SER A 82 8.47 29.48 4.64
C SER A 82 8.03 30.22 5.91
N GLU A 83 7.67 29.54 7.00
CA GLU A 83 7.03 30.15 8.17
C GLU A 83 7.63 29.62 9.50
N PRO A 84 7.84 30.48 10.53
CA PRO A 84 8.37 30.08 11.82
C PRO A 84 7.36 29.22 12.61
N LEU A 85 7.88 28.27 13.39
CA LEU A 85 7.09 27.42 14.29
C LEU A 85 7.20 27.91 15.73
N LEU A 86 6.11 27.83 16.47
CA LEU A 86 6.08 28.09 17.91
C LEU A 86 5.99 26.78 18.68
N GLU A 87 6.64 26.74 19.84
CA GLU A 87 6.51 25.69 20.85
C GLU A 87 5.66 26.24 21.99
N VAL A 88 4.43 25.76 22.10
CA VAL A 88 3.46 26.19 23.12
C VAL A 88 3.26 25.09 24.15
N ILE A 89 3.49 25.40 25.42
CA ILE A 89 3.16 24.52 26.55
C ILE A 89 1.89 25.06 27.22
N LEU A 90 0.93 24.17 27.43
CA LEU A 90 -0.35 24.46 28.07
C LEU A 90 -0.39 23.82 29.46
N HIS A 91 -1.22 24.37 30.36
CA HIS A 91 -1.50 23.77 31.65
C HIS A 91 -2.04 22.34 31.48
N ASP A 92 -3.03 22.19 30.60
CA ASP A 92 -3.61 20.90 30.22
C ASP A 92 -3.98 20.90 28.74
N THR A 93 -4.08 19.71 28.14
CA THR A 93 -4.42 19.56 26.71
C THR A 93 -5.19 18.28 26.41
N ILE A 94 -6.09 18.41 25.45
CA ILE A 94 -6.79 17.29 24.82
C ILE A 94 -6.13 16.84 23.51
N ILE A 95 -5.03 17.44 23.06
CA ILE A 95 -4.29 16.96 21.89
C ILE A 95 -3.19 16.03 22.39
N PHE A 96 -3.30 14.73 22.09
CA PHE A 96 -2.34 13.75 22.59
C PHE A 96 -0.98 13.94 21.90
N PRO A 97 0.14 14.04 22.66
CA PRO A 97 1.48 14.22 22.09
C PRO A 97 1.96 12.99 21.32
N GLU A 98 2.29 11.92 22.01
CA GLU A 98 2.64 10.62 21.45
C GLU A 98 2.96 9.70 22.63
N GLY A 99 2.86 8.39 22.45
CA GLY A 99 3.20 7.46 23.52
C GLY A 99 2.70 6.05 23.28
N GLY A 100 3.42 5.06 23.79
CA GLY A 100 3.04 3.65 23.67
C GLY A 100 3.03 3.09 22.24
N GLY A 101 3.50 3.84 21.24
CA GLY A 101 3.38 3.48 19.81
C GLY A 101 2.22 4.19 19.09
N GLN A 102 1.40 4.95 19.82
CA GLN A 102 0.35 5.80 19.24
C GLN A 102 0.94 7.16 18.78
N PRO A 103 0.70 7.56 17.51
CA PRO A 103 1.10 8.87 16.99
C PRO A 103 0.33 10.04 17.60
N SER A 104 0.88 11.25 17.47
CA SER A 104 0.23 12.52 17.85
C SER A 104 -1.15 12.67 17.25
N ASP A 105 -2.05 13.27 18.03
CA ASP A 105 -3.27 13.86 17.49
C ASP A 105 -2.96 15.17 16.75
N ILE A 106 -4.01 15.70 16.13
CA ILE A 106 -4.02 17.02 15.50
C ILE A 106 -5.16 17.83 16.13
N GLY A 107 -5.08 19.14 16.03
CA GLY A 107 -6.12 20.02 16.57
C GLY A 107 -5.83 21.49 16.34
N ILE A 108 -6.61 22.32 17.03
CA ILE A 108 -6.65 23.77 16.87
C ILE A 108 -6.61 24.40 18.27
N LEU A 109 -5.82 25.46 18.41
CA LEU A 109 -5.90 26.38 19.54
C LEU A 109 -6.72 27.60 19.16
N THR A 110 -7.55 28.08 20.07
CA THR A 110 -8.30 29.33 19.92
C THR A 110 -7.76 30.32 20.94
N SER A 111 -7.24 31.45 20.50
CA SER A 111 -6.78 32.52 21.40
C SER A 111 -7.95 33.29 22.03
N GLU A 112 -7.65 34.13 23.02
CA GLU A 112 -8.67 34.88 23.76
C GLU A 112 -9.50 35.84 22.88
N ASP A 113 -8.90 36.35 21.81
CA ASP A 113 -9.56 37.17 20.78
C ASP A 113 -10.36 36.35 19.75
N GLY A 114 -10.36 35.02 19.87
CA GLY A 114 -11.12 34.12 19.00
C GLY A 114 -10.38 33.68 17.74
N GLU A 115 -9.10 34.04 17.56
CA GLU A 115 -8.33 33.57 16.40
C GLU A 115 -7.98 32.08 16.49
N LEU A 116 -7.96 31.41 15.33
CA LEU A 116 -7.73 29.97 15.22
C LEU A 116 -6.30 29.65 14.76
N TRP A 117 -5.62 28.78 15.51
CA TRP A 117 -4.23 28.40 15.33
C TRP A 117 -4.09 26.89 15.15
N ASN A 118 -3.57 26.46 14.00
CA ASN A 118 -3.42 25.04 13.71
C ASN A 118 -2.22 24.45 14.44
N VAL A 119 -2.47 23.36 15.19
CA VAL A 119 -1.43 22.54 15.80
C VAL A 119 -0.99 21.49 14.78
N ILE A 120 0.26 21.57 14.35
CA ILE A 120 0.82 20.66 13.34
C ILE A 120 1.12 19.30 13.95
N GLU A 121 1.72 19.32 15.13
CA GLU A 121 2.21 18.16 15.85
C GLU A 121 2.30 18.52 17.33
N VAL A 122 2.14 17.54 18.20
CA VAL A 122 2.45 17.68 19.62
C VAL A 122 3.47 16.62 19.95
N LYS A 123 4.54 16.97 20.67
CA LYS A 123 5.55 16.01 21.13
C LYS A 123 5.65 16.00 22.63
N ARG A 124 6.09 14.87 23.16
CA ARG A 124 6.50 14.78 24.54
C ARG A 124 7.96 15.23 24.65
N HIS A 125 8.19 16.28 25.44
CA HIS A 125 9.54 16.67 25.87
C HIS A 125 9.61 16.53 27.38
N GLY A 126 10.42 15.58 27.86
CA GLY A 126 10.43 15.20 29.27
C GLY A 126 9.05 14.74 29.74
N GLY A 127 8.50 15.44 30.73
CA GLY A 127 7.15 15.20 31.27
C GLY A 127 6.03 15.97 30.58
N HIS A 128 6.29 16.80 29.57
CA HIS A 128 5.32 17.80 29.10
C HIS A 128 4.89 17.61 27.64
N ALA A 129 3.66 18.02 27.33
CA ALA A 129 3.16 18.11 25.96
C ALA A 129 3.52 19.48 25.36
N VAL A 130 4.32 19.45 24.29
CA VAL A 130 4.77 20.65 23.56
C VAL A 130 4.04 20.69 22.23
N HIS A 131 3.27 21.76 22.00
CA HIS A 131 2.47 21.94 20.80
C HIS A 131 3.24 22.75 19.78
N TYR A 132 3.43 22.20 18.58
CA TYR A 132 4.05 22.89 17.46
C TYR A 132 2.98 23.61 16.66
N VAL A 133 2.95 24.94 16.78
CA VAL A 133 1.94 25.81 16.15
C VAL A 133 2.59 26.60 15.03
N ARG A 134 1.94 26.67 13.86
CA ARG A 134 2.43 27.51 12.75
C ARG A 134 2.12 28.97 13.04
N ALA A 135 3.12 29.85 12.99
CA ALA A 135 2.89 31.28 13.03
C ALA A 135 2.33 31.76 11.69
N ARG A 136 1.16 32.41 11.69
CA ARG A 136 0.60 33.01 10.48
C ARG A 136 1.42 34.23 10.05
N ASP A 137 1.45 34.49 8.74
CA ASP A 137 2.08 35.67 8.11
C ASP A 137 3.57 35.88 8.44
N ALA A 138 4.27 34.81 8.82
CA ALA A 138 5.69 34.79 9.16
C ALA A 138 6.13 35.74 10.30
N ASN A 139 5.20 36.33 11.06
CA ASN A 139 5.53 37.21 12.18
C ASN A 139 5.49 36.44 13.52
N ALA A 140 6.65 35.92 13.93
CA ALA A 140 6.79 35.24 15.21
C ALA A 140 6.52 36.14 16.42
N GLU A 141 6.73 37.46 16.30
CA GLU A 141 6.58 38.40 17.42
C GLU A 141 5.11 38.66 17.76
N SER A 142 4.23 38.80 16.77
CA SER A 142 2.79 38.90 17.01
C SER A 142 2.24 37.60 17.60
N ALA A 143 2.69 36.45 17.09
CA ALA A 143 2.25 35.15 17.58
C ALA A 143 2.72 34.86 19.03
N LEU A 144 3.90 35.34 19.44
CA LEU A 144 4.35 35.29 20.85
C LEU A 144 3.49 36.14 21.79
N ARG A 145 2.94 37.27 21.31
CA ARG A 145 2.04 38.13 22.10
C ARG A 145 0.68 37.46 22.36
N VAL A 146 0.23 36.61 21.44
CA VAL A 146 -1.02 35.85 21.57
C VAL A 146 -0.91 34.77 22.65
N PHE A 147 0.23 34.08 22.73
CA PHE A 147 0.46 32.98 23.67
C PHE A 147 1.37 33.40 24.85
N THR A 148 1.04 34.51 25.52
CA THR A 148 1.79 34.90 26.72
C THR A 148 1.44 34.02 27.93
N PRO A 149 2.39 33.71 28.83
CA PRO A 149 2.11 32.95 30.04
C PRO A 149 0.93 33.52 30.84
N GLY A 150 -0.03 32.67 31.21
CA GLY A 150 -1.27 33.06 31.89
C GLY A 150 -2.46 33.33 30.97
N SER A 151 -2.25 33.47 29.65
CA SER A 151 -3.33 33.69 28.68
C SER A 151 -4.28 32.49 28.62
N ARG A 152 -5.59 32.76 28.50
CA ARG A 152 -6.62 31.73 28.32
C ARG A 152 -6.71 31.34 26.85
N VAL A 153 -6.76 30.04 26.58
CA VAL A 153 -6.92 29.50 25.23
C VAL A 153 -7.91 28.35 25.22
N GLY A 154 -8.67 28.24 24.14
CA GLY A 154 -9.46 27.05 23.81
C GLY A 154 -8.59 26.03 23.08
N VAL A 155 -8.84 24.75 23.31
CA VAL A 155 -8.25 23.62 22.59
C VAL A 155 -9.39 22.82 22.00
N ALA A 156 -9.35 22.55 20.70
CA ALA A 156 -10.33 21.72 20.01
C ALA A 156 -9.64 20.72 19.10
N LEU A 157 -10.14 19.49 19.03
CA LEU A 157 -9.65 18.51 18.05
C LEU A 157 -10.14 18.84 16.63
N GLY A 158 -11.31 19.49 16.50
CA GLY A 158 -12.02 19.62 15.22
C GLY A 158 -12.45 18.26 14.66
N GLU A 159 -13.18 18.26 13.55
CA GLU A 159 -13.75 17.01 12.99
C GLU A 159 -12.69 15.99 12.58
N ASP A 160 -11.60 16.44 11.95
CA ASP A 160 -10.53 15.54 11.51
C ASP A 160 -9.68 15.03 12.68
N GLY A 161 -9.44 15.87 13.70
CA GLY A 161 -8.79 15.43 14.94
C GLY A 161 -9.64 14.45 15.73
N VAL A 162 -10.97 14.63 15.76
CA VAL A 162 -11.91 13.67 16.37
C VAL A 162 -11.86 12.33 15.65
N LYS A 163 -11.94 12.31 14.31
CA LYS A 163 -11.83 11.06 13.52
C LYS A 163 -10.49 10.36 13.78
N ARG A 164 -9.39 11.11 13.79
CA ARG A 164 -8.05 10.58 14.09
C ARG A 164 -7.95 10.02 15.50
N ARG A 165 -8.42 10.75 16.51
CA ARG A 165 -8.48 10.30 17.90
C ARG A 165 -9.25 8.99 18.00
N LEU A 166 -10.45 8.92 17.43
CA LEU A 166 -11.28 7.71 17.49
C LEU A 166 -10.61 6.51 16.80
N ASP A 167 -9.97 6.68 15.64
CA ASP A 167 -9.15 5.64 14.99
C ASP A 167 -8.02 5.18 15.91
N HIS A 168 -7.23 6.11 16.42
CA HIS A 168 -6.06 5.81 17.23
C HIS A 168 -6.42 5.10 18.54
N THR A 169 -7.38 5.66 19.29
CA THR A 169 -7.88 5.12 20.55
C THR A 169 -8.52 3.73 20.36
N SER A 170 -9.24 3.52 19.26
CA SER A 170 -9.78 2.19 18.92
C SER A 170 -8.67 1.19 18.66
N MET A 171 -7.74 1.52 17.75
CA MET A 171 -6.67 0.59 17.35
C MET A 171 -5.72 0.27 18.50
N HIS A 172 -5.46 1.21 19.41
CA HIS A 172 -4.62 0.97 20.58
C HIS A 172 -5.31 0.02 21.58
N THR A 173 -6.60 0.23 21.85
CA THR A 173 -7.38 -0.69 22.70
C THR A 173 -7.49 -2.09 22.06
N SER A 174 -7.67 -2.14 20.74
CA SER A 174 -7.68 -3.38 19.96
C SER A 174 -6.37 -4.14 20.02
N GLN A 175 -5.24 -3.43 20.03
CA GLN A 175 -3.94 -4.07 20.19
C GLN A 175 -3.82 -4.76 21.56
N HIS A 176 -4.19 -4.09 22.64
CA HIS A 176 -4.17 -4.67 23.98
C HIS A 176 -5.07 -5.91 24.09
N LEU A 177 -6.30 -5.80 23.56
CA LEU A 177 -7.22 -6.94 23.50
C LEU A 177 -6.60 -8.11 22.73
N LEU A 178 -6.07 -7.86 21.52
CA LEU A 178 -5.48 -8.89 20.67
C LEU A 178 -4.28 -9.56 21.34
N SER A 179 -3.37 -8.77 21.91
CA SER A 179 -2.19 -9.27 22.60
C SER A 179 -2.56 -10.16 23.78
N ALA A 180 -3.52 -9.73 24.61
CA ALA A 180 -3.97 -10.53 25.76
C ALA A 180 -4.65 -11.84 25.34
N VAL A 181 -5.46 -11.81 24.27
CA VAL A 181 -6.11 -13.01 23.73
C VAL A 181 -5.09 -14.00 23.17
N ILE A 182 -4.09 -13.52 22.41
CA ILE A 182 -3.00 -14.35 21.85
C ILE A 182 -2.17 -14.97 22.97
N GLU A 183 -1.76 -14.16 23.96
CA GLU A 183 -0.97 -14.63 25.08
C GLU A 183 -1.73 -15.67 25.91
N THR A 184 -2.99 -15.41 26.23
CA THR A 184 -3.82 -16.34 27.02
C THR A 184 -4.11 -17.65 26.29
N ARG A 185 -4.42 -17.60 24.99
CA ARG A 185 -4.85 -18.78 24.23
C ARG A 185 -3.71 -19.60 23.67
N LEU A 186 -2.61 -18.96 23.31
CA LEU A 186 -1.50 -19.59 22.57
C LEU A 186 -0.15 -19.49 23.29
N ASN A 187 -0.09 -18.80 24.44
CA ASN A 187 1.15 -18.53 25.17
C ASN A 187 2.22 -17.87 24.28
N LEU A 188 1.80 -16.98 23.39
CA LEU A 188 2.67 -16.23 22.48
C LEU A 188 2.77 -14.77 22.92
N PRO A 189 3.95 -14.28 23.32
CA PRO A 189 4.12 -12.87 23.67
C PRO A 189 4.06 -11.98 22.43
N THR A 190 3.59 -10.74 22.61
CA THR A 190 3.71 -9.71 21.57
C THR A 190 5.12 -9.12 21.59
N LEU A 191 5.85 -9.24 20.48
CA LEU A 191 7.22 -8.75 20.34
C LEU A 191 7.27 -7.25 20.04
N SER A 192 6.35 -6.76 19.21
CA SER A 192 6.18 -5.34 18.92
C SER A 192 4.79 -5.10 18.32
N TRP A 193 4.39 -3.84 18.19
CA TRP A 193 3.19 -3.46 17.46
C TRP A 193 3.41 -2.16 16.69
N SER A 194 2.56 -1.91 15.70
CA SER A 194 2.59 -0.66 14.94
C SER A 194 1.18 -0.22 14.58
N LEU A 195 0.85 1.01 14.99
CA LEU A 195 -0.27 1.76 14.46
C LEU A 195 0.14 2.33 13.10
N THR A 196 -0.36 1.73 12.02
CA THR A 196 -0.02 2.13 10.66
C THR A 196 -0.83 3.34 10.21
N ALA A 197 -0.37 4.03 9.17
CA ALA A 197 -1.10 5.16 8.60
C ALA A 197 -2.51 4.74 8.15
N TYR A 198 -3.51 5.54 8.52
CA TYR A 198 -4.89 5.31 8.10
C TYR A 198 -5.02 5.34 6.57
N PRO A 199 -5.81 4.44 5.93
CA PRO A 199 -6.65 3.40 6.54
C PRO A 199 -6.03 1.99 6.57
N ALA A 200 -4.72 1.84 6.36
CA ALA A 200 -4.07 0.53 6.26
C ALA A 200 -4.21 -0.30 7.56
N PRO A 201 -4.26 -1.63 7.55
CA PRO A 201 -4.32 -2.43 8.78
C PRO A 201 -3.12 -2.18 9.71
N SER A 202 -3.36 -2.17 11.03
CA SER A 202 -2.27 -2.17 12.04
C SER A 202 -1.77 -3.59 12.27
N TYR A 203 -0.63 -3.79 12.92
CA TYR A 203 -0.13 -5.15 13.20
C TYR A 203 0.52 -5.31 14.56
N VAL A 204 0.49 -6.54 15.06
CA VAL A 204 1.35 -7.04 16.14
C VAL A 204 2.37 -8.02 15.54
N GLU A 205 3.61 -7.99 16.02
CA GLU A 205 4.64 -8.99 15.69
C GLU A 205 4.65 -10.08 16.78
N ILE A 206 4.57 -11.34 16.34
CA ILE A 206 4.56 -12.53 17.20
C ILE A 206 5.72 -13.47 16.86
N PRO A 207 6.12 -14.40 17.75
CA PRO A 207 7.35 -15.17 17.61
C PRO A 207 7.32 -16.25 16.52
N ARG A 208 6.15 -16.54 15.94
CA ARG A 208 5.97 -17.50 14.84
C ARG A 208 4.73 -17.17 14.03
N SER A 209 4.64 -17.73 12.82
CA SER A 209 3.37 -17.78 12.08
C SER A 209 2.30 -18.58 12.82
N MET A 210 1.05 -18.19 12.60
CA MET A 210 -0.13 -18.87 13.13
C MET A 210 -0.80 -19.71 12.04
N THR A 211 -1.46 -20.80 12.42
CA THR A 211 -2.30 -21.56 11.49
C THR A 211 -3.61 -20.82 11.22
N THR A 212 -4.33 -21.19 10.16
CA THR A 212 -5.63 -20.62 9.83
C THR A 212 -6.65 -20.83 10.97
N GLU A 213 -6.59 -21.97 11.64
CA GLU A 213 -7.46 -22.31 12.77
C GLU A 213 -7.15 -21.47 14.00
N GLU A 214 -5.86 -21.24 14.29
CA GLU A 214 -5.45 -20.35 15.38
C GLU A 214 -5.94 -18.91 15.12
N ILE A 215 -5.76 -18.40 13.89
CA ILE A 215 -6.23 -17.07 13.50
C ILE A 215 -7.76 -16.95 13.66
N ALA A 216 -8.51 -17.95 13.17
CA ALA A 216 -9.97 -17.98 13.29
C ALA A 216 -10.42 -17.98 14.76
N THR A 217 -9.79 -18.80 15.61
CA THR A 217 -10.10 -18.89 17.04
C THR A 217 -9.83 -17.57 17.77
N ILE A 218 -8.69 -16.93 17.48
CA ILE A 218 -8.34 -15.63 18.08
C ILE A 218 -9.30 -14.54 17.63
N GLN A 219 -9.68 -14.50 16.35
CA GLN A 219 -10.64 -13.54 15.84
C GLN A 219 -12.03 -13.72 16.45
N GLU A 220 -12.49 -14.97 16.57
CA GLU A 220 -13.77 -15.29 17.20
C GLU A 220 -13.79 -14.84 18.66
N GLU A 221 -12.74 -15.16 19.42
CA GLU A 221 -12.62 -14.77 20.82
C GLU A 221 -12.55 -13.25 21.00
N ALA A 222 -11.77 -12.55 20.17
CA ALA A 222 -11.70 -11.10 20.19
C ALA A 222 -13.08 -10.47 19.91
N ASN A 223 -13.82 -10.97 18.91
CA ASN A 223 -15.18 -10.49 18.62
C ASN A 223 -16.17 -10.80 19.75
N ARG A 224 -16.07 -11.96 20.41
CA ARG A 224 -16.88 -12.30 21.58
C ARG A 224 -16.66 -11.28 22.71
N LEU A 225 -15.41 -10.95 23.02
CA LEU A 225 -15.07 -9.99 24.07
C LEU A 225 -15.49 -8.55 23.71
N VAL A 226 -15.40 -8.17 22.43
CA VAL A 226 -15.95 -6.90 21.92
C VAL A 226 -17.47 -6.84 22.08
N PHE A 227 -18.17 -7.93 21.75
CA PHE A 227 -19.62 -8.02 21.92
C PHE A 227 -20.04 -7.91 23.39
N GLU A 228 -19.31 -8.57 24.30
CA GLU A 228 -19.54 -8.47 25.75
C GLU A 228 -19.33 -7.06 26.31
N GLY A 229 -18.54 -6.22 25.63
CA GLY A 229 -18.38 -4.81 26.00
C GLY A 229 -17.67 -4.59 27.33
N ARG A 230 -16.64 -5.40 27.63
CA ARG A 230 -15.79 -5.25 28.83
C ARG A 230 -15.35 -3.80 29.03
N ALA A 231 -15.52 -3.31 30.25
CA ALA A 231 -15.13 -1.96 30.60
C ALA A 231 -13.61 -1.82 30.54
N VAL A 232 -13.18 -0.63 30.16
CA VAL A 232 -11.77 -0.26 30.11
C VAL A 232 -11.59 0.96 31.00
N HIS A 233 -10.59 0.92 31.86
CA HIS A 233 -10.28 2.03 32.76
C HIS A 233 -8.77 2.14 32.93
N VAL A 234 -8.34 3.26 33.49
CA VAL A 234 -6.93 3.56 33.75
C VAL A 234 -6.71 3.85 35.22
N GLU A 235 -5.68 3.21 35.76
CA GLU A 235 -5.16 3.44 37.10
C GLU A 235 -3.85 4.22 37.00
N VAL A 236 -3.72 5.25 37.83
CA VAL A 236 -2.55 6.12 37.85
C VAL A 236 -1.97 6.20 39.25
N GLU A 237 -0.66 5.97 39.34
CA GLU A 237 0.12 6.02 40.56
C GLU A 237 1.44 6.78 40.35
N GLU A 238 2.10 7.13 41.45
CA GLU A 238 3.42 7.76 41.40
C GLU A 238 4.43 6.83 40.74
N LEU A 239 5.36 7.42 39.98
CA LEU A 239 6.43 6.65 39.38
C LEU A 239 7.49 6.33 40.43
N ASP A 240 7.44 5.13 40.99
CA ASP A 240 8.50 4.58 41.82
C ASP A 240 9.68 4.15 40.93
N ARG A 241 10.70 5.02 40.84
CA ARG A 241 11.90 4.80 40.02
C ARG A 241 12.74 3.61 40.48
N GLU A 242 12.61 3.18 41.73
CA GLU A 242 13.36 2.05 42.31
C GLU A 242 12.69 0.69 42.00
N LYS A 243 11.39 0.69 41.71
CA LYS A 243 10.60 -0.51 41.35
C LYS A 243 10.36 -0.69 39.84
N ILE A 244 10.97 0.13 38.98
CA ILE A 244 10.94 -0.12 37.53
C ILE A 244 11.78 -1.38 37.28
N SER A 245 11.12 -2.54 37.24
CA SER A 245 11.74 -3.78 36.80
C SER A 245 12.40 -3.55 35.44
N GLU A 246 13.67 -3.91 35.29
CA GLU A 246 14.33 -3.92 33.98
C GLU A 246 13.42 -4.59 32.97
N VAL A 247 13.23 -3.95 31.81
CA VAL A 247 12.43 -4.55 30.72
C VAL A 247 12.99 -5.95 30.46
N PRO A 248 12.17 -7.01 30.46
CA PRO A 248 12.65 -8.36 30.20
C PRO A 248 13.45 -8.35 28.88
N LYS A 249 14.75 -8.64 28.98
CA LYS A 249 15.61 -8.79 27.81
C LYS A 249 15.41 -10.22 27.33
N LEU A 250 15.02 -10.38 26.07
CA LEU A 250 15.13 -11.68 25.40
C LEU A 250 16.61 -12.09 25.39
N GLU A 251 16.91 -13.39 25.30
CA GLU A 251 18.28 -13.91 25.14
C GLU A 251 19.04 -13.28 23.95
N SER A 252 18.30 -12.69 23.00
CA SER A 252 18.83 -11.91 21.87
C SER A 252 19.27 -10.47 22.20
N GLY A 253 19.20 -10.05 23.47
CA GLY A 253 19.57 -8.69 23.92
C GLY A 253 18.56 -7.59 23.59
N ARG A 254 17.38 -7.93 23.06
CA ARG A 254 16.29 -6.97 22.80
C ARG A 254 15.28 -6.92 23.94
N ASN A 255 14.91 -5.71 24.33
CA ASN A 255 13.86 -5.43 25.30
C ASN A 255 12.49 -5.87 24.75
N VAL A 256 11.71 -6.63 25.53
CA VAL A 256 10.29 -6.90 25.28
C VAL A 256 9.49 -5.67 25.72
N GLY A 257 9.19 -4.78 24.76
CA GLY A 257 8.56 -3.48 25.04
C GLY A 257 9.56 -2.34 25.17
N LYS A 258 9.05 -1.09 25.07
CA LYS A 258 9.84 0.11 25.33
C LYS A 258 9.70 0.45 26.81
N GLY A 259 10.81 0.39 27.55
CA GLY A 259 10.87 0.92 28.91
C GLY A 259 10.58 2.43 28.94
N LEU A 260 10.42 2.99 30.14
CA LEU A 260 10.27 4.43 30.32
C LEU A 260 11.46 5.17 29.66
N PRO A 261 11.20 6.19 28.81
CA PRO A 261 12.26 6.99 28.22
C PRO A 261 13.19 7.59 29.28
N SER A 262 14.49 7.67 29.00
CA SER A 262 15.51 8.18 29.94
C SER A 262 15.30 9.65 30.32
N ASP A 263 14.54 10.40 29.51
CA ASP A 263 14.20 11.80 29.73
C ASP A 263 12.89 11.99 30.53
N TYR A 264 12.22 10.91 30.95
CA TYR A 264 10.91 11.00 31.62
C TYR A 264 11.03 11.58 33.04
N THR A 265 10.73 12.87 33.16
CA THR A 265 10.77 13.65 34.40
C THR A 265 9.36 13.99 34.89
N GLY A 266 9.09 13.83 36.18
CA GLY A 266 7.81 14.24 36.80
C GLY A 266 6.55 13.46 36.35
N GLY A 267 6.71 12.38 35.59
CA GLY A 267 5.58 11.61 35.08
C GLY A 267 5.06 10.54 36.05
N VAL A 268 3.89 10.00 35.71
CA VAL A 268 3.18 8.98 36.51
C VAL A 268 3.30 7.61 35.86
N LYS A 269 3.08 6.54 36.65
CA LYS A 269 2.84 5.20 36.11
C LYS A 269 1.35 5.07 35.81
N ARG A 270 1.03 4.87 34.54
CA ARG A 270 -0.33 4.66 34.04
C ARG A 270 -0.51 3.22 33.60
N THR A 271 -1.48 2.54 34.20
CA THR A 271 -1.86 1.17 33.86
C THR A 271 -3.22 1.21 33.21
N VAL A 272 -3.36 0.58 32.04
CA VAL A 272 -4.63 0.38 31.35
C VAL A 272 -5.14 -1.00 31.71
N ILE A 273 -6.42 -1.07 32.06
CA ILE A 273 -7.09 -2.30 32.47
C ILE A 273 -8.27 -2.52 31.55
N ILE A 274 -8.31 -3.69 30.92
CA ILE A 274 -9.50 -4.22 30.25
C ILE A 274 -10.06 -5.27 31.21
N ASP A 275 -11.24 -5.02 31.77
CA ASP A 275 -11.80 -5.80 32.88
C ASP A 275 -11.84 -7.30 32.55
N GLY A 276 -11.08 -8.08 33.33
CA GLY A 276 -10.99 -9.55 33.21
C GLY A 276 -10.16 -10.06 32.02
N ILE A 277 -9.45 -9.18 31.30
CA ILE A 277 -8.69 -9.52 30.09
C ILE A 277 -7.21 -9.11 30.20
N ASP A 278 -6.94 -7.82 30.39
CA ASP A 278 -5.58 -7.25 30.33
C ASP A 278 -5.35 -6.23 31.44
N ARG A 279 -4.10 -6.16 31.92
CA ARG A 279 -3.61 -5.15 32.85
C ARG A 279 -2.16 -4.81 32.49
N SER A 280 -1.99 -3.74 31.72
CA SER A 280 -0.71 -3.40 31.11
C SER A 280 -0.33 -1.93 31.29
N PRO A 281 0.96 -1.61 31.57
CA PRO A 281 1.41 -0.22 31.63
C PRO A 281 1.35 0.39 30.22
N CYS A 282 0.61 1.49 30.07
CA CYS A 282 0.48 2.16 28.79
C CYS A 282 0.11 3.65 28.95
N CYS A 283 0.79 4.49 28.16
CA CYS A 283 0.57 5.94 28.14
C CYS A 283 -0.40 6.40 27.04
N GLY A 284 -0.86 5.52 26.16
CA GLY A 284 -1.76 5.87 25.06
C GLY A 284 -3.20 6.15 25.48
N THR A 285 -4.01 6.64 24.56
CA THR A 285 -5.46 6.81 24.78
C THR A 285 -6.19 5.50 24.50
N HIS A 286 -7.17 5.13 25.33
CA HIS A 286 -7.96 3.91 25.17
C HIS A 286 -9.46 4.19 25.18
N MET A 287 -10.22 3.34 24.49
CA MET A 287 -11.68 3.44 24.50
C MET A 287 -12.19 3.05 25.88
N PRO A 288 -13.28 3.64 26.38
CA PRO A 288 -13.81 3.32 27.71
C PRO A 288 -14.49 1.95 27.81
N THR A 289 -14.80 1.32 26.68
CA THR A 289 -15.29 -0.06 26.61
C THR A 289 -14.82 -0.71 25.32
N THR A 290 -14.60 -2.03 25.36
CA THR A 290 -14.33 -2.83 24.17
C THR A 290 -15.49 -2.81 23.17
N HIS A 291 -16.71 -2.46 23.59
CA HIS A 291 -17.86 -2.31 22.68
C HIS A 291 -17.62 -1.21 21.62
N ASN A 292 -16.81 -0.19 21.95
CA ASN A 292 -16.46 0.87 21.00
C ASN A 292 -15.64 0.37 19.81
N LEU A 293 -15.05 -0.83 19.90
CA LEU A 293 -14.30 -1.47 18.82
C LEU A 293 -15.23 -2.04 17.74
N GLN A 294 -16.51 -2.27 18.06
CA GLN A 294 -17.57 -2.78 17.20
C GLN A 294 -17.31 -4.21 16.67
N LEU A 295 -16.35 -4.36 15.78
CA LEU A 295 -15.96 -5.60 15.14
C LEU A 295 -14.44 -5.70 15.09
N PHE A 296 -13.95 -6.94 15.01
CA PHE A 296 -12.53 -7.26 14.92
C PHE A 296 -12.26 -8.16 13.70
N LEU A 297 -11.27 -7.80 12.89
CA LEU A 297 -10.89 -8.58 11.70
C LEU A 297 -9.37 -8.73 11.63
N LEU A 298 -8.91 -9.94 11.32
CA LEU A 298 -7.52 -10.31 11.06
C LEU A 298 -7.33 -10.57 9.55
N PRO A 299 -7.12 -9.54 8.72
CA PRO A 299 -7.22 -9.68 7.25
C PRO A 299 -6.11 -10.52 6.62
N HIS A 300 -4.89 -10.52 7.17
CA HIS A 300 -3.76 -11.29 6.65
C HIS A 300 -2.61 -11.37 7.66
N THR A 301 -1.62 -12.20 7.33
CA THR A 301 -0.37 -12.36 8.08
C THR A 301 0.83 -12.33 7.14
N ASP A 302 1.92 -11.70 7.59
CA ASP A 302 3.20 -11.74 6.89
C ASP A 302 4.26 -12.49 7.71
N ALA A 303 4.81 -13.57 7.17
CA ALA A 303 5.95 -14.25 7.78
C ALA A 303 7.24 -13.43 7.55
N LEU A 304 7.95 -13.13 8.64
CA LEU A 304 9.25 -12.44 8.61
C LEU A 304 10.36 -13.47 8.83
N SER A 305 11.00 -13.92 7.74
CA SER A 305 12.22 -14.70 7.85
C SER A 305 13.42 -13.77 8.07
N ARG A 306 13.95 -13.76 9.30
CA ARG A 306 15.29 -13.22 9.59
C ARG A 306 16.20 -14.39 9.89
N SER A 307 17.49 -14.29 9.55
CA SER A 307 18.40 -15.43 9.32
C SER A 307 18.57 -16.46 10.45
N ASN A 308 17.91 -16.33 11.61
CA ASN A 308 17.83 -17.33 12.70
C ASN A 308 16.52 -17.27 13.55
N THR A 309 15.53 -16.42 13.21
CA THR A 309 14.23 -16.32 13.94
C THR A 309 13.10 -15.98 12.96
N SER A 310 12.04 -16.81 12.93
CA SER A 310 10.86 -16.61 12.09
C SER A 310 9.72 -15.95 12.88
N SER A 311 9.72 -14.62 13.01
CA SER A 311 8.56 -13.91 13.54
C SER A 311 7.48 -13.74 12.46
N ALA A 312 6.25 -13.40 12.86
CA ALA A 312 5.18 -13.06 11.92
C ALA A 312 4.49 -11.78 12.34
N ARG A 313 4.02 -11.00 11.35
CA ARG A 313 3.10 -9.88 11.58
C ARG A 313 1.69 -10.36 11.40
N LEU A 314 0.88 -10.21 12.45
CA LEU A 314 -0.56 -10.41 12.40
C LEU A 314 -1.22 -9.04 12.24
N TYR A 315 -1.81 -8.79 11.08
CA TYR A 315 -2.52 -7.55 10.81
C TYR A 315 -3.92 -7.61 11.39
N PHE A 316 -4.41 -6.48 11.91
CA PHE A 316 -5.73 -6.37 12.51
C PHE A 316 -6.39 -5.02 12.21
N LEU A 317 -7.72 -5.04 12.22
CA LEU A 317 -8.61 -3.91 11.99
C LEU A 317 -9.75 -3.94 13.01
N SER A 318 -10.17 -2.76 13.45
CA SER A 318 -11.34 -2.58 14.31
C SER A 318 -11.93 -1.18 14.15
N GLY A 319 -13.12 -0.96 14.69
CA GLY A 319 -13.75 0.36 14.80
C GLY A 319 -13.84 1.08 13.45
N PRO A 320 -13.59 2.40 13.40
CA PRO A 320 -13.72 3.19 12.17
C PRO A 320 -12.89 2.65 11.00
N ARG A 321 -11.69 2.13 11.26
CA ARG A 321 -10.81 1.60 10.22
C ARG A 321 -11.38 0.35 9.57
N LEU A 322 -12.00 -0.52 10.36
CA LEU A 322 -12.66 -1.72 9.83
C LEU A 322 -13.89 -1.36 9.00
N ILE A 323 -14.70 -0.38 9.42
CA ILE A 323 -15.84 0.09 8.62
C ILE A 323 -15.39 0.62 7.26
N THR A 324 -14.33 1.44 7.23
CA THR A 324 -13.74 1.91 5.97
C THR A 324 -13.24 0.76 5.11
N TYR A 325 -12.56 -0.22 5.71
CA TYR A 325 -12.07 -1.40 5.01
C TYR A 325 -13.21 -2.23 4.40
N LEU A 326 -14.26 -2.54 5.17
CA LEU A 326 -15.42 -3.30 4.69
C LEU A 326 -16.18 -2.57 3.59
N THR A 327 -16.32 -1.24 3.71
CA THR A 327 -16.95 -0.41 2.67
C THR A 327 -16.17 -0.46 1.36
N SER A 328 -14.84 -0.35 1.44
CA SER A 328 -13.95 -0.46 0.27
C SER A 328 -14.04 -1.85 -0.37
N THR A 329 -13.93 -2.91 0.43
CA THR A 329 -14.03 -4.30 -0.03
C THR A 329 -15.39 -4.59 -0.68
N HIS A 330 -16.48 -4.11 -0.10
CA HIS A 330 -17.81 -4.24 -0.67
C HIS A 330 -17.92 -3.50 -2.02
N THR A 331 -17.39 -2.29 -2.12
CA THR A 331 -17.39 -1.49 -3.36
C THR A 331 -16.61 -2.19 -4.46
N LEU A 332 -15.43 -2.73 -4.15
CA LEU A 332 -14.60 -3.50 -5.08
C LEU A 332 -15.35 -4.75 -5.56
N LEU A 333 -15.92 -5.54 -4.63
CA LEU A 333 -16.67 -6.75 -4.97
C LEU A 333 -17.90 -6.45 -5.85
N ALA A 334 -18.65 -5.40 -5.52
CA ALA A 334 -19.81 -4.97 -6.32
C ALA A 334 -19.41 -4.50 -7.73
N GLY A 335 -18.29 -3.77 -7.85
CA GLY A 335 -17.72 -3.37 -9.14
C GLY A 335 -17.28 -4.56 -9.99
N THR A 336 -16.64 -5.56 -9.38
CA THR A 336 -16.27 -6.81 -10.05
C THR A 336 -17.50 -7.61 -10.48
N ALA A 337 -18.49 -7.75 -9.60
CA ALA A 337 -19.76 -8.42 -9.90
C ALA A 337 -20.48 -7.79 -11.10
N THR A 338 -20.50 -6.46 -11.16
CA THR A 338 -21.08 -5.69 -12.28
C THR A 338 -20.32 -5.97 -13.58
N THR A 339 -18.98 -5.89 -13.55
CA THR A 339 -18.13 -6.19 -14.73
C THR A 339 -18.38 -7.60 -15.27
N LEU A 340 -18.57 -8.58 -14.37
CA LEU A 340 -18.80 -9.97 -14.72
C LEU A 340 -20.28 -10.32 -14.97
N SER A 341 -21.18 -9.35 -14.80
CA SER A 341 -22.63 -9.51 -14.91
C SER A 341 -23.17 -10.69 -14.08
N CYS A 342 -22.74 -10.80 -12.82
CA CYS A 342 -23.15 -11.86 -11.89
C CYS A 342 -23.45 -11.31 -10.48
N GLY A 343 -24.04 -12.13 -9.61
CA GLY A 343 -24.21 -11.77 -8.20
C GLY A 343 -22.87 -11.81 -7.44
N ALA A 344 -22.71 -10.98 -6.42
CA ALA A 344 -21.48 -10.91 -5.61
C ALA A 344 -20.99 -12.29 -5.09
N PRO A 345 -21.86 -13.20 -4.58
CA PRO A 345 -21.43 -14.54 -4.16
C PRO A 345 -20.90 -15.42 -5.30
N GLN A 346 -21.25 -15.12 -6.56
CA GLN A 346 -20.88 -15.89 -7.75
C GLN A 346 -19.59 -15.38 -8.40
N VAL A 347 -19.06 -14.23 -7.95
CA VAL A 347 -17.86 -13.62 -8.53
C VAL A 347 -16.69 -14.61 -8.63
N PRO A 348 -16.33 -15.40 -7.61
CA PRO A 348 -15.21 -16.33 -7.71
C PRO A 348 -15.40 -17.35 -8.83
N GLU A 349 -16.56 -18.00 -8.88
CA GLU A 349 -16.91 -18.98 -9.92
C GLU A 349 -16.91 -18.33 -11.31
N ARG A 350 -17.45 -17.11 -11.44
CA ARG A 350 -17.50 -16.41 -12.72
C ARG A 350 -16.12 -15.99 -13.21
N VAL A 351 -15.19 -15.64 -12.30
CA VAL A 351 -13.78 -15.39 -12.65
C VAL A 351 -13.13 -16.67 -13.19
N GLU A 352 -13.34 -17.81 -12.54
CA GLU A 352 -12.80 -19.09 -13.01
C GLU A 352 -13.33 -19.46 -14.40
N GLN A 353 -14.63 -19.28 -14.64
CA GLN A 353 -15.25 -19.48 -15.95
C GLN A 353 -14.62 -18.59 -17.02
N VAL A 354 -14.45 -17.29 -16.76
CA VAL A 354 -13.84 -16.36 -17.72
C VAL A 354 -12.38 -16.75 -18.02
N VAL A 355 -11.62 -17.18 -17.02
CA VAL A 355 -10.24 -17.66 -17.23
C VAL A 355 -10.20 -18.90 -18.11
N GLU A 356 -11.13 -19.84 -17.89
CA GLU A 356 -11.21 -21.07 -18.67
C GLU A 356 -11.71 -20.83 -20.11
N GLU A 357 -12.73 -19.99 -20.28
CA GLU A 357 -13.21 -19.52 -21.58
C GLU A 357 -12.09 -18.84 -22.36
N ARG A 358 -11.28 -18.00 -21.72
CA ARG A 358 -10.10 -17.37 -22.33
C ARG A 358 -9.10 -18.43 -22.81
N LYS A 359 -8.77 -19.42 -21.98
CA LYS A 359 -7.85 -20.50 -22.38
C LYS A 359 -8.36 -21.29 -23.58
N LYS A 360 -9.64 -21.65 -23.59
CA LYS A 360 -10.29 -22.35 -24.72
C LYS A 360 -10.31 -21.51 -25.98
N ALA A 361 -10.62 -20.22 -25.88
CA ALA A 361 -10.59 -19.29 -27.00
C ALA A 361 -9.17 -19.14 -27.58
N THR A 362 -8.15 -18.97 -26.72
CA THR A 362 -6.74 -18.94 -27.14
C THR A 362 -6.35 -20.23 -27.85
N LYS A 363 -6.72 -21.39 -27.31
CA LYS A 363 -6.43 -22.67 -27.95
C LYS A 363 -7.11 -22.80 -29.32
N ARG A 364 -8.38 -22.37 -29.44
CA ARG A 364 -9.08 -22.36 -30.72
C ARG A 364 -8.43 -21.42 -31.73
N VAL A 365 -7.91 -20.27 -31.31
CA VAL A 365 -7.14 -19.37 -32.18
C VAL A 365 -5.89 -20.07 -32.69
N GLU A 366 -5.12 -20.74 -31.84
CA GLU A 366 -3.93 -21.50 -32.26
C GLU A 366 -4.27 -22.61 -33.28
N ASP A 367 -5.37 -23.34 -33.06
CA ASP A 367 -5.81 -24.39 -33.98
C ASP A 367 -6.24 -23.82 -35.34
N LEU A 368 -7.00 -22.72 -35.34
CA LEU A 368 -7.40 -22.00 -36.56
C LEU A 368 -6.20 -21.38 -37.30
N GLU A 369 -5.22 -20.88 -36.55
CA GLU A 369 -3.96 -20.40 -37.09
C GLU A 369 -3.18 -21.54 -37.76
N ALA A 370 -3.14 -22.74 -37.17
CA ALA A 370 -2.52 -23.89 -37.82
C ALA A 370 -3.26 -24.30 -39.12
N GLU A 371 -4.61 -24.33 -39.10
CA GLU A 371 -5.44 -24.60 -40.29
C GLU A 371 -5.18 -23.56 -41.40
N LEU A 372 -5.18 -22.26 -41.05
CA LEU A 372 -4.94 -21.17 -42.00
C LEU A 372 -3.51 -21.19 -42.54
N ALA A 373 -2.52 -21.51 -41.70
CA ALA A 373 -1.13 -21.62 -42.11
C ALA A 373 -0.95 -22.69 -43.19
N ALA A 374 -1.67 -23.82 -43.11
CA ALA A 374 -1.66 -24.85 -44.14
C ALA A 374 -2.25 -24.37 -45.47
N VAL A 375 -3.34 -23.61 -45.44
CA VAL A 375 -3.95 -23.01 -46.65
C VAL A 375 -3.02 -21.98 -47.28
N VAL A 376 -2.47 -21.05 -46.49
CA VAL A 376 -1.53 -20.03 -46.97
C VAL A 376 -0.26 -20.69 -47.55
N ALA A 377 0.24 -21.76 -46.93
CA ALA A 377 1.37 -22.51 -47.46
C ALA A 377 1.06 -23.13 -48.83
N LYS A 378 -0.14 -23.70 -49.01
CA LYS A 378 -0.59 -24.24 -50.29
C LYS A 378 -0.71 -23.16 -51.37
N ASP A 379 -1.23 -21.99 -51.04
CA ASP A 379 -1.25 -20.84 -51.96
C ASP A 379 0.17 -20.45 -52.38
N LEU A 380 1.10 -20.36 -51.42
CA LEU A 380 2.49 -20.04 -51.68
C LEU A 380 3.14 -21.09 -52.59
N LEU A 381 2.87 -22.38 -52.38
CA LEU A 381 3.34 -23.45 -53.26
C LEU A 381 2.84 -23.27 -54.69
N ASN A 382 1.57 -22.90 -54.88
CA ASN A 382 1.03 -22.63 -56.22
C ASN A 382 1.69 -21.40 -56.87
N VAL A 383 1.92 -20.33 -56.10
CA VAL A 383 2.62 -19.13 -56.59
C VAL A 383 4.05 -19.48 -57.03
N VAL A 384 4.77 -20.21 -56.19
CA VAL A 384 6.14 -20.67 -56.48
C VAL A 384 6.14 -21.61 -57.70
N ALA A 385 5.20 -22.56 -57.77
CA ALA A 385 5.11 -23.50 -58.89
C ALA A 385 4.84 -22.81 -60.25
N ASN A 386 4.06 -21.73 -60.26
CA ASN A 386 3.81 -20.95 -61.47
C ASN A 386 5.02 -20.06 -61.89
N ASP A 387 5.95 -19.77 -60.97
CA ASP A 387 7.18 -18.98 -61.24
C ASP A 387 8.37 -19.89 -61.64
N LEU A 388 8.20 -21.23 -61.60
CA LEU A 388 9.20 -22.24 -62.00
C LEU A 388 9.47 -22.30 -63.52
N GLU A 389 8.77 -21.52 -64.34
CA GLU A 389 9.12 -21.37 -65.77
C GLU A 389 10.40 -20.52 -65.98
N SER A 390 10.95 -19.94 -64.91
CA SER A 390 12.17 -19.14 -64.93
C SER A 390 13.40 -19.93 -64.46
N PRO A 391 14.54 -19.90 -65.19
CA PRO A 391 15.77 -20.64 -64.86
C PRO A 391 16.46 -20.28 -63.53
N GLU A 392 15.98 -19.25 -62.82
CA GLU A 392 16.68 -18.60 -61.69
C GLU A 392 16.11 -18.99 -60.30
N GLY A 393 15.08 -19.84 -60.26
CA GLY A 393 14.35 -20.22 -59.05
C GLY A 393 13.16 -19.32 -58.76
N ALA A 394 12.36 -19.69 -57.75
CA ALA A 394 11.06 -19.08 -57.45
C ALA A 394 11.09 -18.26 -56.15
N PHE A 395 10.62 -17.01 -56.21
CA PHE A 395 10.71 -16.05 -55.10
C PHE A 395 9.34 -15.47 -54.78
N ALA A 396 8.98 -15.38 -53.50
CA ALA A 396 7.71 -14.79 -53.09
C ALA A 396 7.84 -13.91 -51.85
N HIS A 397 7.14 -12.78 -51.85
CA HIS A 397 6.88 -11.98 -50.65
C HIS A 397 5.38 -11.98 -50.35
N ARG A 398 5.01 -12.24 -49.10
CA ARG A 398 3.63 -12.11 -48.63
C ARG A 398 3.59 -11.31 -47.33
N HIS A 399 2.91 -10.18 -47.38
CA HIS A 399 2.60 -9.38 -46.21
C HIS A 399 1.21 -9.72 -45.65
N ARG A 400 1.05 -9.60 -44.33
CA ARG A 400 -0.25 -9.65 -43.65
C ARG A 400 -0.33 -8.58 -42.57
N VAL A 401 -1.57 -8.22 -42.24
CA VAL A 401 -1.88 -7.42 -41.06
C VAL A 401 -2.37 -8.35 -39.96
N ASP A 402 -1.75 -8.27 -38.78
CA ASP A 402 -2.02 -9.15 -37.65
C ASP A 402 -1.78 -8.43 -36.33
N ASP A 403 -2.82 -8.31 -35.51
CA ASP A 403 -2.75 -7.72 -34.17
C ASP A 403 -2.37 -8.77 -33.09
N SER A 404 -2.05 -10.00 -33.49
CA SER A 404 -1.58 -11.05 -32.61
C SER A 404 -0.28 -10.68 -31.90
N THR A 405 -0.22 -10.96 -30.60
CA THR A 405 1.01 -10.85 -29.82
C THR A 405 2.07 -11.88 -30.23
N ASN A 406 1.71 -12.89 -31.03
CA ASN A 406 2.59 -13.95 -31.52
C ASN A 406 2.59 -14.06 -33.06
N ALA A 407 2.60 -12.92 -33.76
CA ALA A 407 2.63 -12.91 -35.23
C ALA A 407 3.77 -13.76 -35.83
N LEU A 408 4.96 -13.78 -35.21
CA LEU A 408 6.08 -14.61 -35.66
C LEU A 408 5.80 -16.12 -35.52
N GLY A 409 5.04 -16.54 -34.50
CA GLY A 409 4.60 -17.93 -34.34
C GLY A 409 3.77 -18.38 -35.53
N PHE A 410 2.81 -17.56 -35.96
CA PHE A 410 1.99 -17.86 -37.14
C PHE A 410 2.81 -17.88 -38.43
N LEU A 411 3.74 -16.93 -38.64
CA LEU A 411 4.64 -16.98 -39.80
C LEU A 411 5.48 -18.27 -39.82
N ASN A 412 5.95 -18.72 -38.65
CA ASN A 412 6.67 -19.98 -38.53
C ASN A 412 5.79 -21.18 -38.88
N ALA A 413 4.52 -21.19 -38.47
CA ALA A 413 3.56 -22.24 -38.81
C ALA A 413 3.32 -22.32 -40.32
N ILE A 414 3.24 -21.18 -41.03
CA ILE A 414 3.15 -21.17 -42.51
C ILE A 414 4.39 -21.83 -43.10
N SER A 415 5.57 -21.41 -42.66
CA SER A 415 6.83 -21.93 -43.20
C SER A 415 7.03 -23.42 -42.92
N MET A 416 6.64 -23.92 -41.74
CA MET A 416 6.65 -25.35 -41.44
C MET A 416 5.64 -26.12 -42.30
N SER A 417 4.44 -25.58 -42.48
CA SER A 417 3.40 -26.18 -43.33
C SER A 417 3.85 -26.23 -44.80
N TYR A 418 4.54 -25.19 -45.27
CA TYR A 418 5.14 -25.15 -46.61
C TYR A 418 6.20 -26.23 -46.76
N ALA A 419 7.16 -26.31 -45.83
CA ALA A 419 8.22 -27.32 -45.87
C ALA A 419 7.68 -28.76 -45.84
N SER A 420 6.56 -29.00 -45.14
CA SER A 420 5.92 -30.34 -45.08
C SER A 420 5.18 -30.73 -46.37
N GLN A 421 4.76 -29.76 -47.17
CA GLN A 421 3.97 -29.97 -48.39
C GLN A 421 4.78 -29.80 -49.68
N ALA A 422 5.95 -29.15 -49.61
CA ALA A 422 6.81 -28.92 -50.76
C ALA A 422 7.38 -30.24 -51.32
N PRO A 423 7.21 -30.53 -52.62
CA PRO A 423 7.91 -31.61 -53.30
C PRO A 423 9.42 -31.58 -53.07
N SER A 424 10.05 -32.76 -52.94
CA SER A 424 11.49 -32.89 -52.72
C SER A 424 12.34 -32.38 -53.89
N ASP A 425 11.75 -32.31 -55.09
CA ASP A 425 12.40 -31.89 -56.33
C ASP A 425 12.14 -30.41 -56.68
N LEU A 426 11.55 -29.63 -55.76
CA LEU A 426 11.31 -28.20 -56.01
C LEU A 426 12.65 -27.44 -56.00
N GLU A 427 13.01 -26.93 -57.18
CA GLU A 427 14.15 -26.05 -57.47
C GLU A 427 14.23 -24.84 -56.50
N PRO A 428 15.40 -24.16 -56.38
CA PRO A 428 15.66 -23.27 -55.25
C PRO A 428 14.57 -22.19 -55.09
N TYR A 429 13.89 -22.22 -53.93
CA TYR A 429 12.88 -21.24 -53.57
C TYR A 429 13.35 -20.35 -52.41
N LEU A 430 12.83 -19.13 -52.36
CA LEU A 430 13.04 -18.20 -51.25
C LEU A 430 11.80 -17.36 -50.99
N ILE A 431 11.29 -17.40 -49.76
CA ILE A 431 10.04 -16.76 -49.36
C ILE A 431 10.29 -15.80 -48.20
N VAL A 432 9.77 -14.57 -48.33
CA VAL A 432 9.71 -13.59 -47.26
C VAL A 432 8.26 -13.42 -46.82
N LEU A 433 8.00 -13.68 -45.55
CA LEU A 433 6.74 -13.37 -44.90
C LEU A 433 6.94 -12.17 -43.99
N SER A 434 5.97 -11.27 -43.96
CA SER A 434 5.99 -10.12 -43.05
C SER A 434 4.62 -9.89 -42.44
N SER A 435 4.60 -9.39 -41.20
CA SER A 435 3.36 -9.10 -40.47
C SER A 435 3.48 -7.79 -39.73
N SER A 436 2.50 -6.90 -39.91
CA SER A 436 2.40 -5.63 -39.20
C SER A 436 1.07 -5.52 -38.41
N PRO A 437 1.02 -4.80 -37.28
CA PRO A 437 -0.25 -4.55 -36.60
C PRO A 437 -1.14 -3.60 -37.43
N SER A 438 -2.44 -3.66 -37.21
CA SER A 438 -3.43 -2.85 -37.94
C SER A 438 -3.32 -1.36 -37.57
N SER A 439 -3.02 -1.07 -36.31
CA SER A 439 -2.79 0.28 -35.81
C SER A 439 -1.30 0.51 -35.58
N GLN A 440 -0.69 1.36 -36.41
CA GLN A 440 0.75 1.59 -36.42
C GLN A 440 1.14 3.01 -36.00
N ASN A 441 2.31 3.15 -35.41
CA ASN A 441 2.99 4.39 -35.05
C ASN A 441 4.51 4.21 -35.19
N ALA A 442 5.29 5.25 -34.90
CA ALA A 442 6.75 5.23 -35.05
C ALA A 442 7.47 4.17 -34.19
N SER A 443 6.83 3.65 -33.14
CA SER A 443 7.36 2.58 -32.28
C SER A 443 6.74 1.21 -32.56
N SER A 444 5.89 1.09 -33.59
CA SER A 444 5.26 -0.18 -33.94
C SER A 444 6.28 -1.14 -34.49
N THR A 445 6.10 -2.42 -34.17
CA THR A 445 7.03 -3.47 -34.58
C THR A 445 6.35 -4.38 -35.59
N SER A 446 6.94 -4.49 -36.78
CA SER A 446 6.57 -5.52 -37.76
C SER A 446 7.57 -6.67 -37.69
N VAL A 447 7.08 -7.89 -37.81
CA VAL A 447 7.93 -9.09 -37.83
C VAL A 447 8.13 -9.56 -39.26
N VAL A 448 9.34 -10.05 -39.55
CA VAL A 448 9.71 -10.61 -40.85
C VAL A 448 10.29 -12.00 -40.64
N LEU A 449 9.86 -12.96 -41.44
CA LEU A 449 10.40 -14.32 -41.50
C LEU A 449 10.82 -14.60 -42.94
N ILE A 450 12.03 -15.11 -43.10
CA ILE A 450 12.60 -15.55 -44.38
C ILE A 450 12.85 -17.04 -44.27
N PHE A 451 12.47 -17.80 -45.29
CA PHE A 451 12.85 -19.20 -45.41
C PHE A 451 13.00 -19.62 -46.87
N GLY A 452 13.89 -20.56 -47.15
CA GLY A 452 14.20 -20.98 -48.51
C GLY A 452 15.00 -22.28 -48.57
N ALA A 453 15.33 -22.75 -49.77
CA ALA A 453 16.15 -23.95 -49.95
C ALA A 453 17.66 -23.73 -49.73
N ASP A 454 18.13 -22.49 -49.89
CA ASP A 454 19.55 -22.11 -49.84
C ASP A 454 19.84 -21.17 -48.66
N GLU A 455 20.69 -21.60 -47.72
CA GLU A 455 21.09 -20.84 -46.53
C GLU A 455 21.83 -19.54 -46.89
N GLU A 456 22.67 -19.54 -47.92
CA GLU A 456 23.42 -18.34 -48.32
C GLU A 456 22.47 -17.27 -48.87
N LYS A 457 21.49 -17.65 -49.69
CA LYS A 457 20.47 -16.72 -50.19
C LYS A 457 19.55 -16.18 -49.08
N VAL A 458 19.19 -17.03 -48.10
CA VAL A 458 18.42 -16.59 -46.93
C VAL A 458 19.19 -15.55 -46.12
N ARG A 459 20.50 -15.77 -45.92
CA ARG A 459 21.39 -14.84 -45.22
C ARG A 459 21.54 -13.52 -45.99
N GLU A 460 21.78 -13.60 -47.30
CA GLU A 460 21.91 -12.44 -48.19
C GLU A 460 20.68 -11.54 -48.13
N VAL A 461 19.47 -12.11 -48.25
CA VAL A 461 18.22 -11.31 -48.14
C VAL A 461 18.06 -10.73 -46.73
N GLY A 462 18.40 -11.47 -45.68
CA GLY A 462 18.38 -10.95 -44.31
C GLY A 462 19.30 -9.73 -44.13
N GLU A 463 20.53 -9.79 -44.65
CA GLU A 463 21.49 -8.69 -44.65
C GLU A 463 21.00 -7.51 -45.51
N GLY A 464 20.42 -7.78 -46.67
CA GLY A 464 19.83 -6.77 -47.56
C GLY A 464 18.65 -6.03 -46.94
N LEU A 465 17.75 -6.74 -46.25
CA LEU A 465 16.64 -6.12 -45.50
C LEU A 465 17.14 -5.30 -44.31
N ASN A 466 18.20 -5.75 -43.62
CA ASN A 466 18.82 -4.95 -42.57
C ASN A 466 19.45 -3.66 -43.15
N SER A 467 20.15 -3.75 -44.28
CA SER A 467 20.80 -2.59 -44.91
C SER A 467 19.79 -1.57 -45.45
N LYS A 468 18.75 -2.02 -46.17
CA LYS A 468 17.78 -1.12 -46.84
C LYS A 468 16.61 -0.69 -45.95
N LEU A 469 16.14 -1.56 -45.06
CA LEU A 469 14.96 -1.32 -44.22
C LEU A 469 15.26 -1.29 -42.72
N SER A 470 16.52 -1.48 -42.29
CA SER A 470 16.87 -1.57 -40.87
C SER A 470 16.11 -2.69 -40.12
N VAL A 471 15.77 -3.78 -40.82
CA VAL A 471 15.17 -4.97 -40.18
C VAL A 471 16.25 -5.68 -39.36
N LYS A 472 16.15 -5.61 -38.04
CA LYS A 472 17.13 -6.23 -37.13
C LYS A 472 16.70 -7.65 -36.81
N GLY A 473 17.57 -8.61 -37.12
CA GLY A 473 17.25 -10.02 -36.99
C GLY A 473 18.45 -10.94 -37.11
N GLY A 474 18.16 -12.24 -37.09
CA GLY A 474 19.15 -13.30 -37.20
C GLY A 474 18.49 -14.60 -37.65
N GLY A 475 19.30 -15.52 -38.14
CA GLY A 475 18.86 -16.80 -38.69
C GLY A 475 19.88 -17.91 -38.47
N LYS A 476 19.46 -19.14 -38.73
CA LYS A 476 20.31 -20.33 -38.74
C LYS A 476 19.79 -21.29 -39.80
N GLY A 477 20.67 -21.80 -40.67
CA GLY A 477 20.24 -22.69 -41.74
C GLY A 477 19.34 -21.96 -42.73
N THR A 478 18.33 -22.67 -43.20
CA THR A 478 17.36 -22.22 -44.19
C THR A 478 16.29 -21.23 -43.67
N ARG A 479 16.50 -20.61 -42.50
CA ARG A 479 15.51 -19.71 -41.86
C ARG A 479 16.18 -18.51 -41.21
N TRP A 480 15.54 -17.35 -41.35
CA TRP A 480 15.94 -16.09 -40.71
C TRP A 480 14.72 -15.32 -40.24
N SER A 481 14.80 -14.64 -39.09
CA SER A 481 13.71 -13.79 -38.61
C SER A 481 14.22 -12.46 -38.07
N GLY A 482 13.42 -11.41 -38.23
CA GLY A 482 13.78 -10.07 -37.81
C GLY A 482 12.60 -9.19 -37.50
N LYS A 483 12.90 -8.00 -36.99
CA LYS A 483 11.94 -6.99 -36.58
C LYS A 483 12.26 -5.66 -37.25
N PHE A 484 11.24 -5.07 -37.83
CA PHE A 484 11.22 -3.70 -38.32
C PHE A 484 10.53 -2.82 -37.28
N THR A 485 11.08 -1.63 -36.98
CA THR A 485 10.44 -0.64 -36.10
C THR A 485 10.04 0.58 -36.92
N GLY A 486 8.74 0.88 -36.93
CA GLY A 486 8.16 1.98 -37.70
C GLY A 486 6.81 1.62 -38.29
N ILE A 487 6.36 2.43 -39.24
CA ILE A 487 5.12 2.22 -39.99
C ILE A 487 5.45 1.43 -41.26
N TRP A 488 4.93 0.22 -41.37
CA TRP A 488 5.01 -0.63 -42.55
C TRP A 488 3.89 -0.29 -43.53
N LEU A 489 4.26 0.22 -44.71
CA LEU A 489 3.38 0.48 -45.82
C LEU A 489 3.76 -0.48 -46.95
N GLU A 490 2.79 -1.26 -47.43
CA GLU A 490 3.07 -2.25 -48.48
C GLU A 490 3.59 -1.59 -49.77
N GLY A 491 3.10 -0.39 -50.09
CA GLY A 491 3.58 0.40 -51.23
C GLY A 491 4.98 1.02 -51.07
N ARG A 492 5.64 0.86 -49.92
CA ARG A 492 6.99 1.38 -49.66
C ARG A 492 7.91 0.29 -49.13
N GLU A 493 7.68 -0.19 -47.92
CA GLU A 493 8.48 -1.26 -47.31
C GLU A 493 8.32 -2.58 -48.09
N GLY A 494 7.11 -2.94 -48.51
CA GLY A 494 6.88 -4.13 -49.33
C GLY A 494 7.58 -4.08 -50.70
N VAL A 495 7.65 -2.90 -51.32
CA VAL A 495 8.40 -2.70 -52.57
C VAL A 495 9.90 -2.96 -52.36
N VAL A 496 10.48 -2.45 -51.27
CA VAL A 496 11.90 -2.68 -50.95
C VAL A 496 12.18 -4.17 -50.66
N VAL A 497 11.26 -4.89 -50.00
CA VAL A 497 11.39 -6.35 -49.82
C VAL A 497 11.48 -7.06 -51.18
N ASN A 498 10.61 -6.69 -52.12
CA ASN A 498 10.63 -7.26 -53.47
C ASN A 498 11.90 -6.89 -54.25
N GLU A 499 12.43 -5.68 -54.08
CA GLU A 499 13.72 -5.29 -54.67
C GLU A 499 14.88 -6.13 -54.13
N VAL A 500 14.94 -6.36 -52.81
CA VAL A 500 15.98 -7.21 -52.20
C VAL A 500 15.87 -8.65 -52.70
N LEU A 501 14.65 -9.18 -52.86
CA LEU A 501 14.43 -10.51 -53.43
C LEU A 501 14.89 -10.62 -54.89
N LYS A 502 14.68 -9.58 -55.71
CA LYS A 502 15.15 -9.53 -57.09
C LYS A 502 16.68 -9.54 -57.18
N THR A 503 17.36 -8.76 -56.34
CA THR A 503 18.83 -8.75 -56.29
C THR A 503 19.39 -10.14 -55.95
N ALA A 504 18.77 -10.84 -54.98
CA ALA A 504 19.17 -12.21 -54.63
C ALA A 504 18.82 -13.28 -55.70
N ARG A 505 17.96 -12.92 -56.68
CA ARG A 505 17.65 -13.76 -57.86
C ARG A 505 18.77 -13.70 -58.92
N GLY A 506 19.66 -12.70 -58.86
CA GLY A 506 20.70 -12.47 -59.86
C GLY A 506 20.32 -11.46 -60.96
N MET A 507 19.22 -10.71 -60.76
CA MET A 507 18.78 -9.56 -61.57
C MET A 507 19.10 -8.25 -60.86
#